data_AF-A0A815EIR5-F1
#
_entry.id   AF-A0A815EIR5-F1
#
_cell.length_a   1.000
_cell.length_b   1.000
_cell.length_c   1.000
_cell.angle_alpha   90.00
_cell.angle_beta   90.00
_cell.angle_gamma   90.00
#
_symmetry.space_group_name_H-M   'P 1'
#
loop_
_entity.id
_entity.type
_entity.pdbx_description
1 polymer ?
#
loop_
_entity_poly.entity_id
_entity_poly.type
_entity_poly.pdbx_seq_one_letter_code
_entity_poly.pdbx_strand_id
1 'polypeptide(L)'
;MSEDGKQKISESLSQNSTAGRQDNTHWCCNINPGTEALTRTRQTTYAVQRHSRTKCGYSDCGLFGWSSCTKWCDNYWTELQYGVETYLAYQDRLCPAANLVCCAGYITVINHCFTYEEVMNNKDILEIIVAMGIPINPTMG
;
A
#
# COMPACT_ATOMS: atom_id res chain seq x y z
N MET A 1 4.26 -32.16 -11.53
CA MET A 1 3.66 -31.58 -10.32
C MET A 1 4.82 -31.13 -9.44
N SER A 2 5.05 -29.82 -9.34
CA SER A 2 6.18 -29.24 -8.60
C SER A 2 5.60 -28.36 -7.50
N GLU A 3 5.91 -28.73 -6.26
CA GLU A 3 5.45 -28.10 -5.01
C GLU A 3 6.51 -27.15 -4.43
N ASP A 4 7.48 -26.70 -5.24
CA ASP A 4 8.64 -25.91 -4.78
C ASP A 4 8.37 -24.39 -4.71
N GLY A 5 7.16 -23.93 -5.00
CA GLY A 5 6.84 -22.51 -5.20
C GLY A 5 6.43 -21.71 -3.95
N LYS A 6 6.16 -22.35 -2.81
CA LYS A 6 5.56 -21.65 -1.65
C LYS A 6 6.55 -21.17 -0.58
N GLN A 7 7.76 -21.72 -0.54
CA GLN A 7 8.67 -21.48 0.58
C GLN A 7 9.56 -20.24 0.42
N LYS A 8 9.60 -19.62 -0.77
CA LYS A 8 10.44 -18.44 -1.06
C LYS A 8 9.78 -17.09 -0.79
N ILE A 9 8.52 -17.05 -0.38
CA ILE A 9 7.75 -15.80 -0.21
C ILE A 9 7.71 -15.35 1.26
N SER A 10 7.97 -16.24 2.23
CA SER A 10 7.94 -15.88 3.65
C SER A 10 9.20 -15.16 4.15
N GLU A 11 10.33 -15.28 3.46
CA GLU A 11 11.60 -14.69 3.91
C GLU A 11 11.83 -13.27 3.37
N SER A 12 11.09 -12.87 2.33
CA SER A 12 11.17 -11.53 1.73
C SER A 12 10.16 -10.52 2.31
N LEU A 13 9.26 -10.94 3.22
CA LEU A 13 8.31 -10.04 3.90
C LEU A 13 8.81 -9.51 5.27
N SER A 14 9.95 -9.99 5.78
CA SER A 14 10.49 -9.55 7.08
C SER A 14 11.21 -8.18 7.02
N GLN A 15 11.65 -7.75 5.84
CA GLN A 15 12.54 -6.58 5.73
C GLN A 15 11.85 -5.28 5.28
N ASN A 16 10.53 -5.23 5.18
CA ASN A 16 9.84 -4.05 4.63
C ASN A 16 8.49 -3.73 5.28
N SER A 17 8.31 -4.01 6.57
CA SER A 17 7.22 -3.36 7.32
C SER A 17 7.64 -1.94 7.68
N THR A 18 7.42 -1.05 6.71
CA THR A 18 7.37 0.42 6.83
C THR A 18 8.38 1.06 7.80
N ALA A 19 9.63 1.16 7.33
CA ALA A 19 10.48 2.31 7.64
C ALA A 19 9.82 3.60 7.09
N GLY A 20 8.79 4.07 7.77
CA GLY A 20 8.19 5.36 7.56
C GLY A 20 9.13 6.42 8.11
N ARG A 21 9.78 7.16 7.20
CA ARG A 21 10.67 8.31 7.44
C ARG A 21 12.03 7.98 8.08
N GLN A 22 12.98 8.84 7.75
CA GLN A 22 14.38 8.86 8.17
C GLN A 22 14.50 9.18 9.68
N ASP A 23 13.75 8.50 10.52
CA ASP A 23 13.83 8.67 11.95
C ASP A 23 14.80 7.61 12.46
N ASN A 24 15.86 8.05 13.15
CA ASN A 24 16.90 7.22 13.80
C ASN A 24 16.33 6.45 15.00
N THR A 25 15.17 5.84 14.80
CA THR A 25 14.33 5.22 15.81
C THR A 25 14.48 3.72 15.61
N HIS A 26 15.50 3.12 16.25
CA HIS A 26 15.81 1.68 16.22
C HIS A 26 14.78 0.84 16.99
N TRP A 27 13.50 1.12 16.78
CA TRP A 27 12.37 0.45 17.39
C TRP A 27 11.84 -0.62 16.44
N CYS A 28 11.72 -1.83 16.96
CA CYS A 28 11.19 -3.00 16.29
C CYS A 28 9.96 -3.51 17.04
N CYS A 29 9.11 -4.26 16.34
CA CYS A 29 8.00 -4.97 16.96
C CYS A 29 8.44 -6.39 17.33
N ASN A 30 8.24 -6.79 18.59
CA ASN A 30 8.54 -8.15 19.04
C ASN A 30 7.55 -9.19 18.48
N ILE A 31 6.40 -8.74 17.98
CA ILE A 31 5.38 -9.58 17.36
C ILE A 31 5.23 -9.18 15.89
N ASN A 32 4.80 -10.11 15.04
CA ASN A 32 4.32 -9.75 13.71
C ASN A 32 2.92 -9.13 13.88
N PRO A 33 2.74 -7.81 13.65
CA PRO A 33 1.45 -7.15 13.86
C PRO A 33 0.40 -7.63 12.84
N GLY A 34 0.83 -8.29 11.77
CA GLY A 34 -0.01 -8.81 10.70
C GLY A 34 -0.54 -7.72 9.78
N THR A 35 -1.25 -8.16 8.75
CA THR A 35 -1.95 -7.28 7.80
C THR A 35 -3.45 -7.33 8.07
N GLU A 36 -4.11 -6.19 7.90
CA GLU A 36 -5.56 -6.10 7.95
C GLU A 36 -6.14 -5.72 6.59
N ALA A 37 -7.26 -6.36 6.25
CA ALA A 37 -8.03 -6.02 5.07
C ALA A 37 -9.00 -4.89 5.44
N LEU A 38 -8.78 -3.72 4.86
CA LEU A 38 -9.64 -2.56 5.00
C LEU A 38 -10.41 -2.36 3.70
N THR A 39 -11.72 -2.21 3.82
CA THR A 39 -12.55 -1.80 2.69
C THR A 39 -12.31 -0.33 2.40
N ARG A 40 -11.78 -0.03 1.21
CA ARG A 40 -11.58 1.34 0.73
C ARG A 40 -12.46 1.62 -0.47
N THR A 41 -12.86 2.87 -0.60
CA THR A 41 -13.64 3.36 -1.74
C THR A 41 -12.80 4.33 -2.55
N ARG A 42 -12.89 4.24 -3.88
CA ARG A 42 -12.34 5.25 -4.77
C ARG A 42 -13.40 5.71 -5.76
N GLN A 43 -13.36 6.98 -6.10
CA GLN A 43 -14.11 7.50 -7.23
C GLN A 43 -13.41 7.07 -8.51
N THR A 44 -14.18 6.51 -9.43
CA THR A 44 -13.71 6.05 -10.73
C THR A 44 -14.54 6.73 -11.81
N THR A 45 -13.92 6.98 -12.97
CA THR A 45 -14.57 7.60 -14.12
C THR A 45 -14.42 6.68 -15.31
N TYR A 46 -15.53 6.32 -15.93
CA TYR A 46 -15.59 5.48 -17.11
C TYR A 46 -16.04 6.31 -18.31
N ALA A 47 -15.31 6.23 -19.42
CA ALA A 47 -15.75 6.77 -20.69
C ALA A 47 -16.52 5.70 -21.46
N VAL A 48 -17.80 5.94 -21.73
CA VAL A 48 -18.66 5.02 -22.48
C VAL A 48 -18.97 5.64 -23.83
N GLN A 49 -18.65 4.92 -24.91
CA GLN A 49 -19.08 5.33 -26.24
C GLN A 49 -20.51 4.86 -26.49
N ARG A 50 -21.35 5.79 -26.94
CA ARG A 50 -22.74 5.52 -27.32
C ARG A 50 -22.90 5.73 -28.82
N HIS A 51 -23.86 5.01 -29.37
CA HIS A 51 -24.24 5.08 -30.78
C HIS A 51 -25.76 5.22 -30.85
N SER A 52 -26.23 6.10 -31.73
CA SER A 52 -27.63 6.17 -32.12
C SER A 52 -27.76 6.30 -33.61
N ARG A 53 -28.65 5.48 -34.17
CA ARG A 53 -29.01 5.52 -35.57
C ARG A 53 -30.34 6.24 -35.72
N THR A 54 -30.30 7.40 -36.38
CA THR A 54 -31.48 8.25 -36.58
C THR A 54 -31.76 8.43 -38.06
N LYS A 55 -33.04 8.60 -38.40
CA LYS A 55 -33.44 8.90 -39.76
C LYS A 55 -33.04 10.34 -40.09
N CYS A 56 -32.19 10.51 -41.10
CA CYS A 56 -31.69 11.84 -41.49
C CYS A 56 -32.18 12.31 -42.86
N GLY A 57 -32.94 11.47 -43.59
CA GLY A 57 -33.59 11.90 -44.82
C GLY A 57 -34.00 10.74 -45.71
N TYR A 58 -34.08 11.03 -47.00
CA TYR A 58 -34.38 10.07 -48.04
C TYR A 58 -33.42 10.24 -49.22
N SER A 59 -33.20 9.18 -49.99
CA SER A 59 -32.52 9.21 -51.29
C SER A 59 -33.38 8.52 -52.32
N ASP A 60 -33.31 9.01 -53.54
CA ASP A 60 -33.86 8.31 -54.69
C ASP A 60 -33.09 7.00 -54.91
N CYS A 61 -33.82 5.91 -55.10
CA CYS A 61 -33.28 4.58 -55.35
C CYS A 61 -34.14 3.87 -56.42
N GLY A 62 -33.55 2.96 -57.18
CA GLY A 62 -34.22 2.27 -58.29
C GLY A 62 -33.88 2.84 -59.68
N LEU A 63 -34.25 2.10 -60.74
CA LEU A 63 -33.99 2.49 -62.12
C LEU A 63 -34.73 3.82 -62.42
N PHE A 64 -34.01 4.86 -62.82
CA PHE A 64 -34.52 6.23 -63.03
C PHE A 64 -35.08 6.97 -61.79
N GLY A 65 -34.79 6.51 -60.56
CA GLY A 65 -35.17 7.26 -59.35
C GLY A 65 -36.66 7.21 -58.99
N TRP A 66 -37.39 6.17 -59.41
CA TRP A 66 -38.82 6.04 -59.13
C TRP A 66 -39.18 5.60 -57.71
N SER A 67 -38.20 5.24 -56.88
CA SER A 67 -38.44 4.86 -55.47
C SER A 67 -37.63 5.75 -54.53
N SER A 68 -38.09 5.83 -53.27
CA SER A 68 -37.44 6.59 -52.21
C SER A 68 -36.99 5.63 -51.10
N CYS A 69 -35.69 5.62 -50.84
CA CYS A 69 -35.07 4.85 -49.79
C CYS A 69 -34.81 5.76 -48.58
N THR A 70 -35.10 5.27 -47.38
CA THR A 70 -34.80 6.02 -46.15
C THR A 70 -33.30 6.05 -45.89
N LYS A 71 -32.74 7.24 -45.67
CA LYS A 71 -31.37 7.43 -45.20
C LYS A 71 -31.32 7.39 -43.68
N TRP A 72 -30.39 6.61 -43.18
CA TRP A 72 -30.07 6.51 -41.77
C TRP A 72 -28.69 7.12 -41.53
N CYS A 73 -28.58 7.97 -40.52
CA CYS A 73 -27.32 8.55 -40.09
C CYS A 73 -26.97 8.00 -38.71
N ASP A 74 -25.69 7.69 -38.53
CA ASP A 74 -25.13 7.21 -37.28
C ASP A 74 -24.50 8.38 -36.53
N ASN A 75 -24.91 8.55 -35.29
CA ASN A 75 -24.35 9.54 -34.37
C ASN A 75 -23.58 8.78 -33.29
N TYR A 76 -22.37 9.25 -33.00
CA TYR A 76 -21.50 8.72 -31.96
C TYR A 76 -21.14 9.81 -30.98
N TRP A 77 -21.21 9.51 -29.68
CA TRP A 77 -20.74 10.43 -28.65
C TRP A 77 -20.15 9.64 -27.49
N THR A 78 -19.36 10.33 -26.66
CA THR A 78 -18.75 9.75 -25.47
C THR A 78 -19.40 10.36 -24.24
N GLU A 79 -19.87 9.50 -23.35
CA GLU A 79 -20.43 9.87 -22.05
C GLU A 79 -19.43 9.52 -20.95
N LEU A 80 -19.21 10.44 -20.02
CA LEU A 80 -18.46 10.15 -18.80
C LEU A 80 -19.43 9.69 -17.72
N GLN A 81 -19.17 8.52 -17.15
CA GLN A 81 -19.91 7.97 -16.03
C GLN A 81 -19.01 7.94 -14.80
N TYR A 82 -19.52 8.44 -13.69
CA TYR A 82 -18.82 8.44 -12.41
C TYR A 82 -19.38 7.33 -11.54
N GLY A 83 -18.48 6.48 -11.04
CA GLY A 83 -18.82 5.39 -10.14
C GLY A 83 -18.03 5.48 -8.85
N VAL A 84 -18.51 4.78 -7.82
CA VAL A 84 -17.73 4.50 -6.62
C VAL A 84 -17.39 3.02 -6.67
N GLU A 85 -16.11 2.72 -6.76
CA GLU A 85 -15.61 1.35 -6.70
C GLU A 85 -15.14 1.07 -5.27
N THR A 86 -15.61 -0.05 -4.72
CA THR A 86 -15.19 -0.54 -3.41
C THR A 86 -14.21 -1.68 -3.61
N TYR A 87 -13.03 -1.58 -3.01
CA TYR A 87 -11.99 -2.60 -3.11
C TYR A 87 -11.36 -2.89 -1.75
N LEU A 88 -10.78 -4.08 -1.62
CA LEU A 88 -10.04 -4.47 -0.42
C LEU A 88 -8.61 -3.96 -0.55
N ALA A 89 -8.19 -3.15 0.41
CA ALA A 89 -6.81 -2.73 0.57
C ALA A 89 -6.22 -3.41 1.81
N TYR A 90 -5.05 -4.01 1.67
CA TYR A 90 -4.31 -4.58 2.81
C TYR A 90 -3.39 -3.51 3.38
N GLN A 91 -3.47 -3.28 4.69
CA GLN A 91 -2.60 -2.36 5.40
C GLN A 91 -1.89 -3.10 6.54
N ASP A 92 -0.61 -2.78 6.74
CA ASP A 92 0.14 -3.28 7.90
C ASP A 92 -0.41 -2.67 9.18
N ARG A 93 -0.65 -3.52 10.18
CA ARG A 93 -1.06 -3.04 11.49
C ARG A 93 0.11 -2.37 12.21
N LEU A 94 -0.21 -1.31 12.95
CA LEU A 94 0.76 -0.66 13.82
C LEU A 94 1.13 -1.61 14.97
N CYS A 95 2.42 -1.60 15.35
CA CYS A 95 2.87 -2.36 16.51
C CYS A 95 2.23 -1.80 17.79
N PRO A 96 1.61 -2.63 18.65
CA PRO A 96 1.13 -2.18 19.95
C PRO A 96 2.30 -1.67 20.80
N ALA A 97 2.11 -0.58 21.54
CA ALA A 97 3.16 0.02 22.36
C ALA A 97 3.81 -0.97 23.35
N ALA A 98 3.05 -1.94 23.86
CA ALA A 98 3.55 -2.97 24.78
C ALA A 98 4.55 -3.96 24.12
N ASN A 99 4.55 -4.06 22.78
CA ASN A 99 5.44 -4.94 22.02
C ASN A 99 6.52 -4.16 21.26
N LEU A 100 6.61 -2.85 21.48
CA LEU A 100 7.63 -1.99 20.92
C LEU A 100 8.92 -2.18 21.72
N VAL A 101 9.95 -2.71 21.09
CA VAL A 101 11.25 -3.01 21.70
C VAL A 101 12.37 -2.41 20.86
N CYS A 102 13.56 -2.24 21.43
CA CYS A 102 14.71 -1.92 20.58
C CYS A 102 15.04 -3.12 19.66
N CYS A 103 15.43 -2.82 18.43
CA CYS A 103 15.85 -3.84 17.47
C CYS A 103 17.07 -4.62 17.98
N ALA A 104 17.31 -5.81 17.43
CA ALA A 104 18.45 -6.64 17.80
C ALA A 104 19.78 -5.84 17.70
N GLY A 105 20.59 -5.90 18.75
CA GLY A 105 21.86 -5.15 18.87
C GLY A 105 21.74 -3.75 19.49
N TYR A 106 20.52 -3.32 19.85
CA TYR A 106 20.26 -2.04 20.50
C TYR A 106 19.68 -2.24 21.91
N ILE A 107 20.02 -1.34 22.82
CA ILE A 107 19.53 -1.31 24.19
C ILE A 107 18.69 -0.06 24.45
N THR A 108 17.64 -0.18 25.26
CA THR A 108 16.78 0.95 25.63
C THR A 108 17.39 1.73 26.79
N VAL A 109 17.64 3.02 26.57
CA VAL A 109 18.13 3.97 27.58
C VAL A 109 17.29 5.23 27.48
N ILE A 110 16.55 5.59 28.54
CA ILE A 110 15.68 6.79 28.60
C ILE A 110 14.75 6.90 27.37
N ASN A 111 14.01 5.84 27.03
CA ASN A 111 13.12 5.82 25.85
C ASN A 111 13.81 6.09 24.50
N HIS A 112 15.11 5.83 24.40
CA HIS A 112 15.85 5.81 23.15
C HIS A 112 16.58 4.48 23.00
N CYS A 113 16.80 4.07 21.76
CA CYS A 113 17.53 2.84 21.43
C CYS A 113 18.92 3.21 20.97
N PHE A 114 19.94 2.72 21.68
CA PHE A 114 21.34 2.95 21.35
C PHE A 114 22.05 1.62 21.10
N THR A 115 23.05 1.63 20.24
CA THR A 115 23.98 0.50 20.14
C THR A 115 24.84 0.41 21.40
N TYR A 116 25.34 -0.79 21.69
CA TYR A 116 26.30 -0.97 22.77
C TYR A 116 27.55 -0.11 22.59
N GLU A 117 28.04 0.05 21.35
CA GLU A 117 29.21 0.88 21.05
C GLU A 117 28.97 2.36 21.31
N GLU A 118 27.82 2.90 20.92
CA GLU A 118 27.45 4.30 21.20
C GLU A 118 27.36 4.59 22.69
N VAL A 119 26.81 3.63 23.45
CA VAL A 119 26.70 3.73 24.91
C VAL A 119 28.09 3.74 25.55
N MET A 120 28.97 2.82 25.14
CA MET A 120 30.32 2.72 25.71
C MET A 120 31.22 3.90 25.32
N ASN A 121 31.00 4.48 24.15
CA ASN A 121 31.80 5.61 23.66
C ASN A 121 31.27 6.97 24.14
N ASN A 122 30.06 7.04 24.71
CA ASN A 122 29.45 8.26 25.21
C ASN A 122 29.37 8.28 26.74
N LYS A 123 30.28 9.04 27.36
CA LYS A 123 30.40 9.15 28.82
C LYS A 123 29.11 9.66 29.48
N ASP A 124 28.39 10.55 28.82
CA ASP A 124 27.15 11.14 29.36
C ASP A 124 26.06 10.06 29.45
N ILE A 125 25.97 9.17 28.45
CA ILE A 125 25.00 8.07 28.44
C ILE A 125 25.35 7.03 29.52
N LEU A 126 26.64 6.70 29.67
CA LEU A 126 27.14 5.82 30.72
C LEU A 126 26.80 6.32 32.12
N GLU A 127 27.02 7.60 32.40
CA GLU A 127 26.69 8.20 33.71
C GLU A 127 25.20 8.09 34.01
N ILE A 128 24.34 8.30 33.01
CA ILE A 128 22.89 8.17 33.18
C ILE A 128 22.48 6.70 33.40
N ILE A 129 23.06 5.75 32.67
CA ILE A 129 22.81 4.31 32.86
C ILE A 129 23.19 3.86 34.28
N VAL A 130 24.35 4.29 34.77
CA VAL A 130 24.82 3.99 36.13
C VAL A 130 23.91 4.66 37.16
N ALA A 131 23.52 5.92 36.95
CA ALA A 131 22.60 6.64 37.85
C ALA A 131 21.20 6.00 37.90
N MET A 132 20.75 5.39 36.81
CA MET A 132 19.48 4.65 36.75
C MET A 132 19.60 3.21 37.25
N GLY A 133 20.80 2.74 37.61
CA GLY A 133 21.03 1.39 38.11
C GLY A 133 20.76 0.28 37.09
N ILE A 134 20.81 0.60 35.78
CA ILE A 134 20.55 -0.38 34.73
C ILE A 134 21.80 -1.25 34.54
N PRO A 135 21.73 -2.58 34.79
CA PRO A 135 22.87 -3.45 34.57
C PRO A 135 23.16 -3.56 33.08
N ILE A 136 24.38 -3.18 32.67
CA ILE A 136 24.85 -3.31 31.30
C ILE A 136 25.24 -4.78 31.09
N ASN A 137 24.30 -5.61 30.67
CA ASN A 137 24.59 -7.00 30.33
C ASN A 137 24.97 -7.10 28.84
N PRO A 138 26.21 -7.48 28.49
CA PRO A 138 26.59 -7.79 27.12
C PRO A 138 26.06 -9.18 26.75
N THR A 139 24.74 -9.35 26.63
CA THR A 139 24.19 -10.57 26.02
C THR A 139 24.03 -10.33 24.53
N MET A 140 25.11 -10.58 23.80
CA MET A 140 25.06 -10.90 22.37
C MET A 140 24.97 -12.42 22.22
N GLY A 141 23.85 -12.88 21.67
CA GLY A 141 23.67 -14.16 21.00
C GLY A 141 22.87 -13.88 19.75
#